data_AF-A0A926WDU1-F1
#
_entry.id   AF-A0A926WDU1-F1
#
_cell.length_a   1.000
_cell.length_b   1.000
_cell.length_c   1.000
_cell.angle_alpha   90.00
_cell.angle_beta   90.00
_cell.angle_gamma   90.00
#
_symmetry.space_group_name_H-M   'P 1'
#
loop_
_entity.id
_entity.type
_entity.pdbx_description
1 polymer ?
#
loop_
_entity_poly.entity_id
_entity_poly.type
_entity_poly.pdbx_seq_one_letter_code
_entity_poly.pdbx_strand_id
1 'polypeptide(L)'
;MRYAQRNRYTRHPRQEEQPKSRTRWGNSPRSGLMTARQLLYWLAVLVAVIVACWNATPYVKVSFFVLTEVFSLNGIAGFFANRLLGMVSIFTGVILWGLIQTAETYPILLKHDRRLMRLIAAEADAADYLEIRDEDDPALVQLKLWYNHFPLLSIRAANRASLFAYIVDTAICLSVFPPVEGGFGRLVFVIFTGQWNLISWANVALILVMLFVFELMVRFVLFLGMQAYYLRRAHATA
;
A
#
# COMPACT_ATOMS: atom_id res chain seq x y z
N MET A 1 57.41 -14.90 18.35
CA MET A 1 57.20 -16.29 18.79
C MET A 1 55.70 -16.45 19.09
N ARG A 2 54.98 -17.34 18.39
CA ARG A 2 53.54 -17.73 18.54
C ARG A 2 52.54 -16.61 18.19
N TYR A 3 51.59 -16.73 17.25
CA TYR A 3 50.59 -17.78 16.96
C TYR A 3 50.54 -18.05 15.43
N ALA A 4 50.59 -19.24 14.82
CA ALA A 4 49.98 -20.55 15.04
C ALA A 4 48.47 -20.66 14.70
N GLN A 5 48.21 -21.30 13.53
CA GLN A 5 47.10 -22.22 13.23
C GLN A 5 45.70 -21.59 13.01
N ARG A 6 44.81 -22.05 12.12
CA ARG A 6 44.68 -23.34 11.42
C ARG A 6 43.63 -23.16 10.30
N ASN A 7 44.03 -23.31 9.04
CA ASN A 7 43.07 -23.62 7.97
C ASN A 7 42.61 -25.07 8.13
N ARG A 8 41.34 -25.29 8.50
CA ARG A 8 40.69 -26.60 8.41
C ARG A 8 39.41 -26.49 7.59
N TYR A 9 39.60 -26.64 6.27
CA TYR A 9 38.58 -27.20 5.40
C TYR A 9 38.17 -28.56 5.94
N THR A 10 36.97 -28.64 6.51
CA THR A 10 36.32 -29.92 6.82
C THR A 10 35.21 -30.14 5.80
N ARG A 11 35.47 -31.06 4.87
CA ARG A 11 34.47 -31.70 4.00
C ARG A 11 33.36 -32.26 4.88
N HIS A 12 32.11 -31.86 4.65
CA HIS A 12 30.97 -32.63 5.14
C HIS A 12 30.66 -33.77 4.16
N PRO A 13 30.56 -35.03 4.63
CA PRO A 13 30.28 -36.19 3.81
C PRO A 13 28.76 -36.40 3.61
N ARG A 14 28.46 -37.01 2.45
CA ARG A 14 27.27 -37.79 2.06
C ARG A 14 25.89 -37.17 2.28
N GLN A 15 25.27 -36.83 1.14
CA GLN A 15 23.82 -36.90 0.96
C GLN A 15 23.36 -38.34 1.24
N GLU A 16 22.72 -38.57 2.38
CA GLU A 16 21.87 -39.74 2.59
C GLU A 16 20.61 -39.57 1.73
N GLU A 17 20.47 -40.45 0.74
CA GLU A 17 19.23 -40.64 0.01
C GLU A 17 18.11 -40.99 1.00
N GLN A 18 17.19 -40.04 1.21
CA GLN A 18 16.00 -40.31 1.99
C GLN A 18 15.12 -41.34 1.27
N PRO A 19 14.61 -42.36 1.99
CA PRO A 19 13.72 -43.35 1.40
C PRO A 19 12.41 -42.70 0.95
N LYS A 20 12.11 -42.79 -0.35
CA LYS A 20 10.81 -42.50 -0.98
C LYS A 20 9.72 -43.43 -0.41
N SER A 21 9.28 -43.19 0.82
CA SER A 21 8.01 -43.75 1.29
C SER A 21 6.88 -42.90 0.71
N ARG A 22 6.40 -43.30 -0.48
CA ARG A 22 5.11 -42.88 -1.03
C ARG A 22 4.01 -43.44 -0.12
N THR A 23 3.76 -42.79 1.01
CA THR A 23 2.50 -43.00 1.73
C THR A 23 1.39 -42.41 0.89
N ARG A 24 0.55 -43.29 0.39
CA ARG A 24 -0.67 -43.01 -0.37
C ARG A 24 -1.61 -42.28 0.60
N TRP A 25 -1.58 -40.95 0.59
CA TRP A 25 -2.46 -40.12 1.41
C TRP A 25 -3.91 -40.47 1.05
N GLY A 26 -4.58 -41.13 1.98
CA GLY A 26 -6.00 -41.42 1.89
C GLY A 26 -6.78 -40.13 1.71
N ASN A 27 -7.76 -40.19 0.81
CA ASN A 27 -8.78 -39.15 0.63
C ASN A 27 -9.61 -39.04 1.91
N SER A 28 -9.11 -38.32 2.91
CA SER A 28 -9.91 -37.88 4.05
C SER A 28 -10.92 -36.84 3.55
N PRO A 29 -12.20 -36.91 3.95
CA PRO A 29 -13.24 -35.99 3.51
C PRO A 29 -13.02 -34.59 4.13
N ARG A 30 -12.07 -33.83 3.58
CA ARG A 30 -11.71 -32.45 3.95
C ARG A 30 -12.40 -31.39 3.06
N SER A 31 -13.52 -31.72 2.41
CA SER A 31 -14.09 -30.84 1.36
C SER A 31 -14.77 -29.59 1.94
N GLY A 32 -15.70 -29.72 2.90
CA GLY A 32 -16.59 -28.60 3.29
C GLY A 32 -15.89 -27.36 3.87
N LEU A 33 -14.97 -27.54 4.82
CA LEU A 33 -14.28 -26.44 5.51
C LEU A 33 -13.26 -25.72 4.60
N MET A 34 -12.66 -26.46 3.65
CA MET A 34 -11.80 -25.86 2.62
C MET A 34 -12.61 -25.03 1.63
N THR A 35 -13.82 -25.46 1.27
CA THR A 35 -14.73 -24.74 0.36
C THR A 35 -15.25 -23.44 0.98
N ALA A 36 -15.69 -23.45 2.25
CA ALA A 36 -16.23 -22.25 2.91
C ALA A 36 -15.19 -21.11 3.02
N ARG A 37 -13.94 -21.44 3.35
CA ARG A 37 -12.85 -20.45 3.44
C ARG A 37 -12.48 -19.87 2.07
N GLN A 38 -12.37 -20.73 1.06
CA GLN A 38 -12.07 -20.28 -0.29
C GLN A 38 -13.17 -19.36 -0.80
N LEU A 39 -14.42 -19.69 -0.51
CA LEU A 39 -15.58 -18.84 -0.80
C LEU A 39 -15.50 -17.49 -0.07
N LEU A 40 -15.18 -17.46 1.23
CA LEU A 40 -15.02 -16.22 1.99
C LEU A 40 -13.90 -15.33 1.42
N TYR A 41 -12.76 -15.93 1.05
CA TYR A 41 -11.65 -15.19 0.44
C TYR A 41 -12.04 -14.56 -0.89
N TRP A 42 -12.66 -15.33 -1.79
CA TRP A 42 -13.12 -14.80 -3.07
C TRP A 42 -14.22 -13.76 -2.92
N LEU A 43 -15.11 -13.91 -1.93
CA LEU A 43 -16.11 -12.90 -1.59
C LEU A 43 -15.44 -11.61 -1.12
N ALA A 44 -14.42 -11.70 -0.25
CA ALA A 44 -13.65 -10.54 0.20
C ALA A 44 -12.92 -9.85 -0.97
N VAL A 45 -12.35 -10.62 -1.90
CA VAL A 45 -11.73 -10.08 -3.12
C VAL A 45 -12.77 -9.38 -4.00
N LEU A 46 -13.95 -9.97 -4.19
CA LEU A 46 -15.03 -9.35 -4.96
C LEU A 46 -15.49 -8.03 -4.34
N VAL A 47 -15.70 -8.00 -3.02
CA VAL A 47 -16.04 -6.78 -2.29
C VAL A 47 -14.94 -5.73 -2.44
N ALA A 48 -13.66 -6.12 -2.34
CA ALA A 48 -12.54 -5.20 -2.54
C ALA A 48 -12.52 -4.61 -3.95
N VAL A 49 -12.86 -5.37 -4.98
CA VAL A 49 -12.97 -4.87 -6.36
C VAL A 49 -14.11 -3.86 -6.49
N ILE A 50 -15.28 -4.14 -5.92
CA ILE A 50 -16.42 -3.21 -5.93
C ILE A 50 -16.05 -1.90 -5.22
N VAL A 51 -15.43 -2.01 -4.04
CA VAL A 51 -14.93 -0.85 -3.28
C VAL A 51 -13.90 -0.07 -4.09
N ALA A 52 -12.96 -0.75 -4.76
CA ALA A 52 -11.96 -0.10 -5.61
C ALA A 52 -12.61 0.69 -6.76
N CYS A 53 -13.60 0.11 -7.44
CA CYS A 53 -14.36 0.82 -8.48
C CYS A 53 -15.06 2.07 -7.93
N TRP A 54 -15.67 1.98 -6.75
CA TRP A 54 -16.32 3.12 -6.12
C TRP A 54 -15.30 4.19 -5.69
N ASN A 55 -14.17 3.76 -5.14
CA ASN A 55 -13.09 4.62 -4.67
C ASN A 55 -12.35 5.35 -5.80
N ALA A 56 -12.37 4.83 -7.03
CA ALA A 56 -11.84 5.51 -8.21
C ALA A 56 -12.72 6.68 -8.69
N THR A 57 -13.98 6.77 -8.24
CA THR A 57 -14.95 7.79 -8.68
C THR A 57 -14.44 9.25 -8.57
N PRO A 58 -13.88 9.71 -7.44
CA PRO A 58 -13.38 11.09 -7.35
C PRO A 58 -12.30 11.42 -8.38
N TYR A 59 -11.42 10.47 -8.69
CA TYR A 59 -10.36 10.63 -9.68
C TYR A 59 -10.92 10.78 -11.10
N VAL A 60 -11.88 9.94 -11.47
CA VAL A 60 -12.58 10.05 -12.78
C VAL A 60 -13.28 11.40 -12.91
N LYS A 61 -13.92 11.89 -11.84
CA LYS A 61 -14.58 13.19 -11.83
C LYS A 61 -13.61 14.36 -11.99
N VAL A 62 -12.48 14.35 -11.26
CA VAL A 62 -11.43 15.38 -11.41
C VAL A 62 -10.82 15.33 -12.80
N SER A 63 -10.51 14.15 -13.32
CA SER A 63 -9.99 14.01 -14.67
C SER A 63 -10.97 14.53 -15.72
N PHE A 64 -12.27 14.27 -15.56
CA PHE A 64 -13.29 14.80 -16.45
C PHE A 64 -13.32 16.34 -16.41
N PHE A 65 -13.37 16.92 -15.20
CA PHE A 65 -13.37 18.37 -15.01
C PHE A 65 -12.15 19.04 -15.68
N VAL A 66 -10.94 18.53 -15.42
CA VAL A 66 -9.71 19.07 -16.01
C VAL A 66 -9.75 18.97 -17.54
N LEU A 67 -10.17 17.83 -18.08
CA LEU A 67 -10.24 17.64 -19.54
C LEU A 67 -11.27 18.56 -20.20
N THR A 68 -12.44 18.77 -19.58
CA THR A 68 -13.45 19.66 -20.14
C THR A 68 -13.04 21.12 -20.11
N GLU A 69 -12.30 21.56 -19.09
CA GLU A 69 -11.75 22.92 -19.00
C GLU A 69 -10.65 23.16 -20.05
N VAL A 70 -9.77 22.18 -20.27
CA VAL A 70 -8.69 22.28 -21.26
C VAL A 70 -9.21 22.23 -22.70
N PHE A 71 -10.23 21.42 -22.97
CA PHE A 71 -10.80 21.20 -24.31
C PHE A 71 -12.23 21.72 -24.43
N SER A 72 -12.49 22.94 -23.96
CA SER A 72 -13.81 23.59 -24.04
C SER A 72 -14.32 23.67 -25.49
N LEU A 73 -15.22 22.75 -25.86
CA LEU A 73 -15.86 22.69 -27.18
C LEU A 73 -17.36 22.97 -27.04
N ASN A 74 -17.87 23.92 -27.83
CA ASN A 74 -19.29 24.33 -27.81
C ASN A 74 -20.09 23.70 -28.97
N GLY A 75 -21.41 23.57 -28.79
CA GLY A 75 -22.35 23.11 -29.82
C GLY A 75 -22.41 21.58 -30.00
N ILE A 76 -22.89 21.12 -31.16
CA ILE A 76 -23.07 19.69 -31.48
C ILE A 76 -21.74 18.93 -31.48
N ALA A 77 -20.65 19.57 -31.92
CA ALA A 77 -19.30 19.03 -31.80
C ALA A 77 -18.89 18.84 -30.33
N GLY A 78 -19.24 19.79 -29.45
CA GLY A 78 -19.07 19.67 -28.01
C GLY A 78 -19.83 18.50 -27.39
N PHE A 79 -21.03 18.18 -27.89
CA PHE A 79 -21.81 17.04 -27.40
C PHE A 79 -21.10 15.69 -27.61
N PHE A 80 -20.59 15.43 -28.82
CA PHE A 80 -19.84 14.20 -29.11
C PHE A 80 -18.46 14.20 -28.45
N ALA A 81 -17.78 15.36 -28.43
CA ALA A 81 -16.50 15.50 -27.76
C ALA A 81 -16.61 15.24 -26.25
N ASN A 82 -17.62 15.77 -25.56
CA ASN A 82 -17.79 15.55 -24.12
C ASN A 82 -18.02 14.08 -23.76
N ARG A 83 -18.68 13.31 -24.63
CA ARG A 83 -18.80 11.85 -24.45
C ARG A 83 -17.46 11.14 -24.60
N LEU A 84 -16.67 11.52 -25.60
CA LEU A 84 -15.33 10.98 -25.80
C LEU A 84 -14.41 11.35 -24.63
N LEU A 85 -14.43 12.61 -24.19
CA LEU A 85 -13.71 13.08 -23.01
C LEU A 85 -14.15 12.34 -21.74
N GLY A 86 -15.44 11.99 -21.62
CA GLY A 86 -15.96 11.16 -20.54
C GLY A 86 -15.39 9.73 -20.55
N MET A 87 -15.15 9.13 -21.72
CA MET A 87 -14.47 7.83 -21.80
C MET A 87 -13.00 7.97 -21.44
N VAL A 88 -12.32 8.99 -21.98
CA VAL A 88 -10.91 9.26 -21.69
C VAL A 88 -10.71 9.56 -20.19
N SER A 89 -11.62 10.29 -19.55
CA SER A 89 -11.55 10.60 -18.12
C SER A 89 -11.66 9.38 -17.22
N ILE A 90 -12.38 8.34 -17.64
CA ILE A 90 -12.41 7.06 -16.92
C ILE A 90 -11.01 6.44 -16.92
N PHE A 91 -10.37 6.34 -18.09
CA PHE A 91 -9.04 5.75 -18.20
C PHE A 91 -8.00 6.56 -17.43
N THR A 92 -7.96 7.89 -17.62
CA THR A 92 -6.99 8.74 -16.92
C THR A 92 -7.25 8.78 -15.42
N GLY A 93 -8.51 8.81 -14.99
CA GLY A 93 -8.90 8.77 -13.59
C GLY A 93 -8.51 7.45 -12.90
N VAL A 94 -8.71 6.31 -13.56
CA VAL A 94 -8.29 5.00 -13.03
C VAL A 94 -6.78 4.87 -12.95
N ILE A 95 -6.02 5.39 -13.92
CA ILE A 95 -4.55 5.41 -13.87
C ILE A 95 -4.09 6.28 -12.69
N LEU A 96 -4.64 7.49 -12.55
CA LEU A 96 -4.31 8.40 -11.46
C LEU A 96 -4.63 7.78 -10.09
N TRP A 97 -5.81 7.19 -9.95
CA TRP A 97 -6.22 6.44 -8.76
C TRP A 97 -5.22 5.31 -8.45
N GLY A 98 -4.88 4.49 -9.45
CA GLY A 98 -3.96 3.37 -9.28
C GLY A 98 -2.57 3.82 -8.82
N LEU A 99 -2.05 4.93 -9.34
CA LEU A 99 -0.77 5.49 -8.90
C LEU A 99 -0.80 5.96 -7.45
N ILE A 100 -1.84 6.71 -7.06
CA ILE A 100 -2.00 7.24 -5.70
C ILE A 100 -2.23 6.10 -4.71
N GLN A 101 -3.16 5.20 -4.99
CA GLN A 101 -3.45 4.06 -4.12
C GLN A 101 -2.28 3.09 -4.00
N THR A 102 -1.48 2.91 -5.07
CA THR A 102 -0.23 2.14 -4.98
C THR A 102 0.74 2.83 -4.02
N ALA A 103 0.95 4.14 -4.13
CA ALA A 103 1.83 4.88 -3.23
C ALA A 103 1.37 4.83 -1.76
N GLU A 104 0.07 4.88 -1.50
CA GLU A 104 -0.51 4.78 -0.15
C GLU A 104 -0.40 3.38 0.45
N THR A 105 -0.66 2.34 -0.34
CA THR A 105 -0.68 0.96 0.14
C THR A 105 0.68 0.28 0.13
N TYR A 106 1.64 0.79 -0.63
CA TYR A 106 2.98 0.22 -0.77
C TYR A 106 3.72 0.02 0.57
N PRO A 107 3.76 0.99 1.51
CA PRO A 107 4.40 0.78 2.82
C PRO A 107 3.76 -0.35 3.63
N ILE A 108 2.45 -0.58 3.47
CA ILE A 108 1.74 -1.68 4.15
C ILE A 108 2.17 -3.01 3.57
N LEU A 109 2.26 -3.10 2.23
CA LEU A 109 2.73 -4.30 1.54
C LEU A 109 4.17 -4.64 1.92
N LEU A 110 5.06 -3.63 1.96
CA LEU A 110 6.45 -3.80 2.39
C LEU A 110 6.56 -4.36 3.82
N LYS A 111 5.80 -3.80 4.77
CA LYS A 111 5.81 -4.25 6.17
C LYS A 111 5.20 -5.65 6.34
N HIS A 112 4.34 -6.09 5.42
CA HIS A 112 3.72 -7.39 5.46
C HIS A 112 4.63 -8.51 4.94
N ASP A 113 5.57 -8.20 4.03
CA ASP A 113 6.54 -9.17 3.54
C ASP A 113 7.64 -9.45 4.58
N ARG A 114 7.46 -10.55 5.31
CA ARG A 114 8.41 -10.99 6.34
C ARG A 114 9.78 -11.35 5.79
N ARG A 115 9.88 -11.79 4.53
CA ARG A 115 11.19 -12.14 3.94
C ARG A 115 11.95 -10.87 3.66
N LEU A 116 11.29 -9.88 3.08
CA LEU A 116 11.87 -8.56 2.86
C LEU A 116 12.28 -7.90 4.17
N MET A 117 11.38 -7.88 5.17
CA MET A 117 11.70 -7.31 6.48
C MET A 117 12.85 -8.03 7.19
N ARG A 118 12.97 -9.36 7.05
CA ARG A 118 14.11 -10.12 7.58
C ARG A 118 15.40 -9.82 6.84
N LEU A 119 15.35 -9.64 5.52
CA LEU A 119 16.50 -9.27 4.72
C LEU A 119 16.98 -7.87 5.10
N ILE A 120 16.08 -6.91 5.21
CA ILE A 120 16.39 -5.54 5.66
C ILE A 120 16.98 -5.57 7.08
N ALA A 121 16.41 -6.37 7.99
CA ALA A 121 16.95 -6.51 9.34
C ALA A 121 18.35 -7.15 9.35
N ALA A 122 18.56 -8.22 8.58
CA ALA A 122 19.87 -8.86 8.48
C ALA A 122 20.93 -7.96 7.84
N GLU A 123 20.54 -7.14 6.86
CA GLU A 123 21.42 -6.16 6.23
C GLU A 123 21.72 -4.98 7.17
N ALA A 124 20.75 -4.57 7.99
CA ALA A 124 20.98 -3.59 9.05
C ALA A 124 21.90 -4.12 10.15
N ASP A 125 21.73 -5.38 10.58
CA ASP A 125 22.57 -6.02 11.59
C ASP A 125 24.01 -6.27 11.07
N ALA A 126 24.17 -6.51 9.76
CA ALA A 126 25.46 -6.74 9.12
C ALA A 126 26.15 -5.45 8.66
N ALA A 127 25.47 -4.30 8.68
CA ALA A 127 26.05 -3.03 8.30
C ALA A 127 27.04 -2.56 9.37
N ASP A 128 28.28 -2.30 8.98
CA ASP A 128 29.28 -1.69 9.86
C ASP A 128 28.86 -0.24 10.16
N TYR A 129 28.17 -0.03 11.30
CA TYR A 129 27.77 1.29 11.74
C TYR A 129 29.01 2.17 11.93
N LEU A 130 29.04 3.31 11.24
CA LEU A 130 30.09 4.31 11.41
C LEU A 130 29.86 5.02 12.75
N GLU A 131 30.82 4.92 13.66
CA GLU A 131 30.83 5.64 14.93
C GLU A 131 30.86 7.15 14.68
N ILE A 132 29.92 7.87 15.29
CA ILE A 132 29.85 9.34 15.27
C ILE A 132 30.60 9.85 16.49
N ARG A 133 31.62 10.67 16.29
CA ARG A 133 32.44 11.27 17.35
C ARG A 133 32.13 12.76 17.45
N ASP A 134 32.22 13.31 18.65
CA ASP A 134 31.96 14.74 18.90
C ASP A 134 32.97 15.67 18.20
N GLU A 135 34.13 15.12 17.82
CA GLU A 135 35.21 15.80 17.11
C GLU A 135 35.04 15.78 15.58
N ASP A 136 34.07 15.02 15.05
CA ASP A 136 33.86 14.90 13.62
C ASP A 136 33.36 16.22 13.01
N ASP A 137 33.80 16.51 11.80
CA ASP A 137 33.27 17.63 11.02
C ASP A 137 31.74 17.49 10.84
N PRO A 138 30.94 18.58 10.95
CA PRO A 138 29.49 18.50 10.82
C PRO A 138 29.00 17.85 9.52
N ALA A 139 29.72 18.00 8.40
CA ALA A 139 29.38 17.34 7.14
C ALA A 139 29.67 15.83 7.19
N LEU A 140 30.76 15.43 7.86
CA LEU A 140 31.08 14.02 8.08
C LEU A 140 30.05 13.35 9.01
N VAL A 141 29.58 14.04 10.05
CA VAL A 141 28.50 13.58 10.92
C VAL A 141 27.23 13.30 10.12
N GLN A 142 26.82 14.21 9.23
CA GLN A 142 25.65 14.00 8.37
C GLN A 142 25.82 12.81 7.43
N LEU A 143 27.02 12.61 6.87
CA LEU A 143 27.30 11.49 5.99
C LEU A 143 27.25 10.14 6.73
N LYS A 144 27.85 10.07 7.93
CA LYS A 144 27.78 8.90 8.81
C LYS A 144 26.34 8.59 9.21
N LEU A 145 25.57 9.60 9.58
CA LEU A 145 24.13 9.44 9.86
C LEU A 145 23.38 8.91 8.64
N TRP A 146 23.64 9.44 7.45
CA TRP A 146 22.98 8.98 6.23
C TRP A 146 23.33 7.51 5.92
N TYR A 147 24.62 7.14 6.00
CA TYR A 147 25.10 5.78 5.79
C TYR A 147 24.47 4.79 6.79
N ASN A 148 24.47 5.11 8.09
CA ASN A 148 23.90 4.27 9.14
C ASN A 148 22.39 4.07 8.98
N HIS A 149 21.70 5.00 8.31
CA HIS A 149 20.28 4.90 8.01
C HIS A 149 19.96 4.30 6.64
N PHE A 150 20.98 3.99 5.83
CA PHE A 150 20.83 3.49 4.48
C PHE A 150 19.90 2.27 4.37
N PRO A 151 20.01 1.24 5.24
CA PRO A 151 19.13 0.07 5.19
C PRO A 151 17.64 0.41 5.37
N LEU A 152 17.34 1.53 6.03
CA LEU A 152 15.98 2.00 6.29
C LEU A 152 15.48 3.06 5.30
N LEU A 153 16.32 3.51 4.35
CA LEU A 153 15.95 4.55 3.40
C LEU A 153 14.77 4.15 2.52
N SER A 154 14.70 2.88 2.10
CA SER A 154 13.60 2.37 1.28
C SER A 154 12.25 2.49 2.01
N ILE A 155 12.20 2.11 3.29
CA ILE A 155 11.00 2.22 4.13
C ILE A 155 10.64 3.68 4.39
N ARG A 156 11.64 4.53 4.70
CA ARG A 156 11.41 5.96 4.94
C ARG A 156 10.90 6.67 3.67
N ALA A 157 11.49 6.37 2.52
CA ALA A 157 11.05 6.90 1.23
C ALA A 157 9.62 6.45 0.90
N ALA A 158 9.29 5.17 1.11
CA ALA A 158 7.93 4.65 0.93
C ALA A 158 6.92 5.38 1.84
N ASN A 159 7.22 5.56 3.13
CA ASN A 159 6.34 6.29 4.04
C ASN A 159 6.15 7.77 3.62
N ARG A 160 7.22 8.44 3.14
CA ARG A 160 7.12 9.83 2.64
C ARG A 160 6.27 9.91 1.37
N ALA A 161 6.44 8.97 0.45
CA ALA A 161 5.64 8.89 -0.77
C ALA A 161 4.16 8.66 -0.44
N SER A 162 3.85 7.77 0.50
CA SER A 162 2.49 7.56 1.01
C SER A 162 1.91 8.81 1.66
N LEU A 163 2.67 9.53 2.49
CA LEU A 163 2.21 10.80 3.08
C LEU A 163 1.86 11.84 2.00
N PHE A 164 2.71 11.97 0.98
CA PHE A 164 2.43 12.86 -0.15
C PHE A 164 1.18 12.42 -0.92
N ALA A 165 1.03 11.11 -1.15
CA ALA A 165 -0.15 10.55 -1.80
C ALA A 165 -1.44 10.87 -1.02
N TYR A 166 -1.45 10.73 0.32
CA TYR A 166 -2.60 11.12 1.16
C TYR A 166 -2.95 12.60 1.04
N ILE A 167 -1.95 13.48 0.96
CA ILE A 167 -2.20 14.93 0.79
C ILE A 167 -2.89 15.17 -0.54
N VAL A 168 -2.39 14.54 -1.62
CA VAL A 168 -2.98 14.64 -2.95
C VAL A 168 -4.38 14.02 -3.00
N ASP A 169 -4.58 12.83 -2.42
CA ASP A 169 -5.88 12.16 -2.37
C ASP A 169 -6.90 12.98 -1.59
N THR A 170 -6.50 13.54 -0.45
CA THR A 170 -7.34 14.44 0.35
C THR A 170 -7.74 15.66 -0.47
N ALA A 171 -6.82 16.27 -1.23
CA ALA A 171 -7.14 17.41 -2.09
C ALA A 171 -8.13 17.04 -3.21
N ILE A 172 -7.94 15.87 -3.85
CA ILE A 172 -8.85 15.35 -4.87
C ILE A 172 -10.24 15.13 -4.26
N CYS A 173 -10.33 14.42 -3.12
CA CYS A 173 -11.58 14.16 -2.43
C CYS A 173 -12.29 15.45 -1.97
N LEU A 174 -11.55 16.45 -1.47
CA LEU A 174 -12.10 17.76 -1.09
C LEU A 174 -12.66 18.54 -2.28
N SER A 175 -12.06 18.40 -3.47
CA SER A 175 -12.56 19.07 -4.68
C SER A 175 -13.85 18.44 -5.20
N VAL A 176 -14.01 17.13 -5.06
CA VAL A 176 -15.19 16.38 -5.54
C VAL A 176 -16.33 16.37 -4.53
N PHE A 177 -16.01 16.25 -3.25
CA PHE A 177 -16.97 16.16 -2.15
C PHE A 177 -16.74 17.31 -1.16
N PRO A 178 -16.97 18.57 -1.58
CA PRO A 178 -16.65 19.72 -0.74
C PRO A 178 -17.45 19.67 0.57
N PRO A 179 -16.79 19.75 1.74
CA PRO A 179 -17.47 19.72 3.04
C PRO A 179 -18.28 20.99 3.31
N VAL A 180 -17.98 22.09 2.61
CA VAL A 180 -18.70 23.36 2.67
C VAL A 180 -18.89 23.87 1.25
N GLU A 181 -20.09 24.36 0.93
CA GLU A 181 -20.37 24.98 -0.37
C GLU A 181 -19.52 26.24 -0.56
N GLY A 182 -18.89 26.42 -1.73
CA GLY A 182 -17.95 27.52 -1.99
C GLY A 182 -16.47 27.15 -1.84
N GLY A 183 -16.17 25.87 -1.61
CA GLY A 183 -14.83 25.32 -1.74
C GLY A 183 -13.92 25.51 -0.52
N PHE A 184 -12.63 25.26 -0.71
CA PHE A 184 -11.65 25.17 0.38
C PHE A 184 -11.49 26.47 1.18
N GLY A 185 -11.49 27.63 0.52
CA GLY A 185 -11.37 28.92 1.22
C GLY A 185 -12.51 29.17 2.21
N ARG A 186 -13.74 28.80 1.84
CA ARG A 186 -14.91 28.93 2.72
C ARG A 186 -14.88 27.89 3.84
N LEU A 187 -14.37 26.69 3.60
CA LEU A 187 -14.13 25.69 4.65
C LEU A 187 -13.22 26.25 5.75
N VAL A 188 -12.08 26.85 5.37
CA VAL A 188 -11.14 27.44 6.34
C VAL A 188 -11.82 28.54 7.17
N PHE A 189 -12.57 29.42 6.51
CA PHE A 189 -13.34 30.47 7.19
C PHE A 189 -14.38 29.91 8.17
N VAL A 190 -15.13 28.88 7.78
CA VAL A 190 -16.14 28.23 8.62
C VAL A 190 -15.51 27.58 9.86
N ILE A 191 -14.34 26.94 9.71
CA ILE A 191 -13.59 26.37 10.83
C ILE A 191 -13.16 27.46 11.81
N PHE A 192 -12.57 28.57 11.32
CA PHE A 192 -12.12 29.67 12.18
C PHE A 192 -13.27 30.40 12.89
N THR A 193 -14.42 30.54 12.23
CA THR A 193 -15.59 31.23 12.79
C THR A 193 -16.50 30.32 13.62
N GLY A 194 -16.22 29.00 13.66
CA GLY A 194 -16.98 28.03 14.44
C GLY A 194 -18.40 27.77 13.91
N GLN A 195 -18.65 28.02 12.62
CA GLN A 195 -19.99 27.86 12.00
C GLN A 195 -20.26 26.40 11.59
N TRP A 196 -20.25 25.48 12.56
CA TRP A 196 -20.35 24.03 12.32
C TRP A 196 -21.61 23.57 11.57
N ASN A 197 -22.67 24.38 11.58
CA ASN A 197 -23.93 24.13 10.87
C ASN A 197 -23.79 24.24 9.33
N LEU A 198 -22.74 24.90 8.83
CA LEU A 198 -22.46 25.00 7.40
C LEU A 198 -21.67 23.81 6.85
N ILE A 199 -21.21 22.92 7.72
CA ILE A 199 -20.45 21.73 7.34
C ILE A 199 -21.40 20.60 6.98
N SER A 200 -21.28 20.10 5.76
CA SER A 200 -21.90 18.85 5.33
C SER A 200 -21.14 17.67 5.93
N TRP A 201 -21.56 17.22 7.11
CA TRP A 201 -21.00 16.06 7.79
C TRP A 201 -21.08 14.78 6.94
N ALA A 202 -22.07 14.68 6.04
CA ALA A 202 -22.18 13.59 5.08
C ALA A 202 -20.98 13.56 4.11
N ASN A 203 -20.58 14.72 3.58
CA ASN A 203 -19.41 14.82 2.70
C ASN A 203 -18.11 14.57 3.47
N VAL A 204 -18.00 15.06 4.71
CA VAL A 204 -16.86 14.77 5.58
C VAL A 204 -16.73 13.26 5.82
N ALA A 205 -17.82 12.59 6.18
CA ALA A 205 -17.82 11.14 6.38
C ALA A 205 -17.47 10.40 5.09
N LEU A 206 -17.99 10.84 3.94
CA LEU A 206 -17.68 10.26 2.65
C LEU A 206 -16.19 10.40 2.29
N ILE A 207 -15.59 11.57 2.54
CA ILE A 207 -14.14 11.78 2.35
C ILE A 207 -13.36 10.81 3.22
N LEU A 208 -13.66 10.72 4.51
CA LEU A 208 -12.98 9.80 5.42
C LEU A 208 -13.11 8.34 4.96
N VAL A 209 -14.30 7.93 4.52
CA VAL A 209 -14.51 6.59 3.95
C VAL A 209 -13.64 6.41 2.71
N MET A 210 -13.64 7.35 1.77
CA MET A 210 -12.83 7.25 0.54
C MET A 210 -11.33 7.17 0.82
N LEU A 211 -10.82 7.95 1.77
CA LEU A 211 -9.39 7.93 2.11
C LEU A 211 -8.92 6.60 2.71
N PHE A 212 -9.78 5.90 3.48
CA PHE A 212 -9.33 4.73 4.26
C PHE A 212 -9.94 3.40 3.82
N VAL A 213 -11.03 3.38 3.06
CA VAL A 213 -11.75 2.12 2.75
C VAL A 213 -10.89 1.15 1.94
N PHE A 214 -10.14 1.64 0.95
CA PHE A 214 -9.30 0.79 0.12
C PHE A 214 -8.15 0.18 0.94
N GLU A 215 -7.49 1.01 1.75
CA GLU A 215 -6.43 0.58 2.67
C GLU A 215 -6.92 -0.48 3.67
N LEU A 216 -8.10 -0.27 4.25
CA LEU A 216 -8.73 -1.24 5.15
C LEU A 216 -9.03 -2.56 4.44
N MET A 217 -9.50 -2.52 3.18
CA MET A 217 -9.72 -3.72 2.37
C MET A 217 -8.42 -4.45 2.06
N VAL A 218 -7.34 -3.75 1.70
CA VAL A 218 -6.02 -4.36 1.47
C VAL A 218 -5.52 -5.04 2.74
N ARG A 219 -5.58 -4.36 3.90
CA ARG A 219 -5.21 -4.96 5.19
C ARG A 219 -6.05 -6.19 5.53
N PHE A 220 -7.35 -6.14 5.25
CA PHE A 220 -8.26 -7.26 5.50
C PHE A 220 -7.95 -8.47 4.61
N VAL A 221 -7.72 -8.27 3.31
CA VAL A 221 -7.34 -9.35 2.37
C VAL A 221 -5.99 -9.97 2.77
N LEU A 222 -5.00 -9.16 3.13
CA LEU A 222 -3.71 -9.64 3.62
C LEU A 222 -3.85 -10.43 4.93
N PHE A 223 -4.69 -9.96 5.86
CA PHE A 223 -5.00 -10.67 7.09
C PHE A 223 -5.60 -12.05 6.82
N LEU A 224 -6.60 -12.15 5.93
CA LEU A 224 -7.20 -13.44 5.53
C LEU A 224 -6.16 -14.38 4.89
N GLY A 225 -5.28 -13.84 4.03
CA GLY A 225 -4.18 -14.59 3.42
C GLY A 225 -3.22 -15.17 4.46
N MET A 226 -2.87 -14.37 5.47
CA MET A 226 -1.99 -14.80 6.57
C MET A 226 -2.62 -15.93 7.40
N GLN A 227 -3.91 -15.81 7.76
CA GLN A 227 -4.63 -16.85 8.49
C GLN A 227 -4.67 -18.17 7.70
N ALA A 228 -4.91 -18.08 6.39
CA ALA A 228 -4.92 -19.25 5.52
C ALA A 228 -3.55 -19.95 5.46
N TYR A 229 -2.45 -19.18 5.44
CA TYR A 229 -1.09 -19.71 5.47
C TYR A 229 -0.79 -20.46 6.77
N TYR A 230 -1.09 -19.86 7.92
CA TYR A 230 -0.79 -20.46 9.22
C TYR A 230 -1.60 -21.73 9.50
N LEU A 231 -2.88 -21.75 9.17
CA LEU A 231 -3.71 -22.93 9.33
C LEU A 231 -3.22 -24.10 8.46
N ARG A 232 -2.80 -23.83 7.22
CA ARG A 232 -2.21 -24.87 6.35
C ARG A 232 -0.95 -25.48 6.98
N ARG A 233 -0.13 -24.64 7.60
CA ARG A 233 1.09 -25.09 8.29
C ARG A 233 0.78 -25.91 9.53
N ALA A 234 -0.18 -25.47 10.36
CA ALA A 234 -0.60 -26.20 11.56
C ALA A 234 -1.13 -27.61 11.25
N HIS A 235 -1.89 -27.76 10.16
CA HIS A 235 -2.40 -29.06 9.71
C HIS A 235 -1.38 -29.94 8.96
N ALA A 236 -0.23 -29.39 8.55
CA ALA A 236 0.84 -30.17 7.94
C ALA A 236 1.79 -30.76 9.00
N THR A 237 1.80 -30.19 10.20
CA THR A 237 2.61 -30.64 11.34
C THR A 237 1.85 -31.56 12.31
N ALA A 238 0.55 -31.76 12.08
CA ALA A 238 -0.33 -32.66 12.85
C ALA A 238 -0.65 -33.89 12.00
#